data_AF-A0A645FWJ9-F1
#
_entry.id   AF-A0A645FWJ9-F1
#
_cell.length_a   1.000
_cell.length_b   1.000
_cell.length_c   1.000
_cell.angle_alpha   90.00
_cell.angle_beta   90.00
_cell.angle_gamma   90.00
#
_symmetry.space_group_name_H-M   'P 1'
#
loop_
_entity.id
_entity.type
_entity.pdbx_description
1 polymer ?
#
loop_
_entity_poly.entity_id
_entity_poly.type
_entity_poly.pdbx_seq_one_letter_code
_entity_poly.pdbx_strand_id
1 'polypeptide(L)'
;MKKIYKALLIVIATLAIFIGLYYIQYPTKEDRASLETEIQSFQDFEGIKIQNEKIIDNKIIAMYTFNGGMGYAIFNKGINGRCLLTSAHNSNGDTILIGSEETRKDSYKVFAGKNYDNNIKTIEFITTDERRIKLDISSNDYYIIATSDPMIELLGEKINLYDEKGNSIKEEITSKYLRNGKGGDSKFKAELKMFNLWYVVVAFTSGVCIYLLYRPSKKENIAIIG
;
A
#
# COMPACT_ATOMS: atom_id res chain seq x y z
N MET A 1 -45.58 11.05 -4.46
CA MET A 1 -44.67 11.33 -5.60
C MET A 1 -43.60 12.39 -5.30
N LYS A 2 -43.92 13.68 -5.03
CA LYS A 2 -42.89 14.74 -4.81
C LYS A 2 -41.85 14.45 -3.71
N LYS A 3 -42.23 13.79 -2.60
CA LYS A 3 -41.31 13.40 -1.52
C LYS A 3 -40.30 12.32 -1.94
N ILE A 4 -40.74 11.37 -2.77
CA ILE A 4 -39.90 10.27 -3.28
C ILE A 4 -38.82 10.83 -4.22
N TYR A 5 -39.18 11.75 -5.12
CA TYR A 5 -38.20 12.41 -6.00
C TYR A 5 -37.16 13.24 -5.24
N LYS A 6 -37.58 13.96 -4.18
CA LYS A 6 -36.65 14.70 -3.32
C LYS A 6 -35.68 13.77 -2.59
N ALA A 7 -36.18 12.65 -2.07
CA ALA A 7 -35.33 11.64 -1.42
C ALA A 7 -34.35 11.00 -2.41
N LEU A 8 -34.80 10.66 -3.61
CA LEU A 8 -33.94 10.11 -4.67
C LEU A 8 -32.84 11.10 -5.06
N LEU A 9 -33.17 12.39 -5.20
CA LEU A 9 -32.20 13.44 -5.53
C LEU A 9 -31.13 13.58 -4.44
N ILE A 10 -31.51 13.50 -3.16
CA ILE A 10 -30.56 13.47 -2.04
C ILE A 10 -29.65 12.25 -2.13
N VAL A 11 -30.20 11.06 -2.37
CA VAL A 11 -29.40 9.82 -2.50
C VAL A 11 -28.40 9.93 -3.66
N ILE A 12 -28.81 10.44 -4.82
CA ILE A 12 -27.93 10.62 -5.98
C ILE A 12 -26.83 11.65 -5.67
N ALA A 13 -27.19 12.78 -5.04
CA ALA A 13 -26.21 13.80 -4.66
C ALA A 13 -25.18 13.25 -3.67
N THR A 14 -25.62 12.53 -2.64
CA THR A 14 -24.76 11.87 -1.67
C THR A 14 -23.86 10.82 -2.34
N LEU A 15 -24.37 10.02 -3.28
CA LEU A 15 -23.58 9.05 -4.03
C LEU A 15 -22.51 9.72 -4.89
N ALA A 16 -22.85 10.81 -5.58
CA ALA A 16 -21.90 11.58 -6.37
C ALA A 16 -20.77 12.16 -5.50
N ILE A 17 -21.10 12.66 -4.30
CA ILE A 17 -20.12 13.13 -3.32
C ILE A 17 -19.21 11.96 -2.89
N PHE A 18 -19.77 10.80 -2.55
CA PHE A 18 -18.96 9.63 -2.17
C PHE A 18 -18.01 9.18 -3.28
N ILE A 19 -18.46 9.19 -4.53
CA ILE A 19 -17.61 8.87 -5.67
C ILE A 19 -16.48 9.89 -5.79
N GLY A 20 -16.77 11.20 -5.74
CA GLY A 20 -15.76 12.25 -5.82
C GLY A 20 -14.72 12.14 -4.68
N LEU A 21 -15.20 11.94 -3.46
CA LEU A 21 -14.36 11.71 -2.28
C LEU A 21 -13.47 10.48 -2.45
N TYR A 22 -14.00 9.38 -2.98
CA TYR A 22 -13.24 8.17 -3.26
C TYR A 22 -12.07 8.43 -4.22
N TYR A 23 -12.29 9.17 -5.30
CA TYR A 23 -11.23 9.50 -6.26
C TYR A 23 -10.15 10.44 -5.68
N ILE A 24 -10.50 11.23 -4.66
CA ILE A 24 -9.51 12.04 -3.92
C ILE A 24 -8.68 11.14 -3.00
N GLN A 25 -9.31 10.16 -2.35
CA GLN A 25 -8.64 9.24 -1.43
C GLN A 25 -7.73 8.24 -2.16
N TYR A 26 -8.12 7.80 -3.36
CA TYR A 26 -7.36 6.87 -4.20
C TYR A 26 -7.07 7.53 -5.56
N PRO A 27 -6.15 8.53 -5.59
CA PRO A 27 -5.95 9.37 -6.77
C PRO A 27 -5.24 8.62 -7.91
N THR A 28 -4.34 7.70 -7.58
CA THR A 28 -3.45 7.05 -8.52
C THR A 28 -4.14 5.88 -9.22
N LYS A 29 -3.89 5.67 -10.52
CA LYS A 29 -4.32 4.47 -11.24
C LYS A 29 -3.31 3.33 -11.04
N GLU A 30 -3.78 2.08 -11.11
CA GLU A 30 -2.97 0.86 -11.00
C GLU A 30 -2.13 0.54 -12.26
N ASP A 31 -1.87 1.53 -13.12
CA ASP A 31 -0.97 1.37 -14.26
C ASP A 31 0.44 1.91 -13.93
N ARG A 32 1.47 1.26 -14.49
CA ARG A 32 2.87 1.53 -14.14
C ARG A 32 3.26 3.00 -14.27
N ALA A 33 2.84 3.67 -15.34
CA ALA A 33 3.17 5.09 -15.57
C ALA A 33 2.57 5.99 -14.48
N SER A 34 1.34 5.72 -14.07
CA SER A 34 0.69 6.44 -12.96
C SER A 34 1.38 6.19 -11.62
N LEU A 35 1.78 4.94 -11.35
CA LEU A 35 2.53 4.60 -10.13
C LEU A 35 3.89 5.29 -10.09
N GLU A 36 4.65 5.27 -11.19
CA GLU A 36 5.95 5.95 -11.30
C GLU A 36 5.82 7.45 -11.04
N THR A 37 4.81 8.09 -11.64
CA THR A 37 4.52 9.52 -11.47
C THR A 37 4.20 9.87 -10.01
N GLU A 38 3.40 9.04 -9.35
CA GLU A 38 3.03 9.24 -7.93
C GLU A 38 4.26 9.12 -7.02
N ILE A 39 5.11 8.12 -7.24
CA ILE A 39 6.35 7.95 -6.45
C ILE A 39 7.28 9.14 -6.67
N GLN A 40 7.45 9.58 -7.93
CA GLN A 40 8.25 10.75 -8.26
C GLN A 40 7.76 12.00 -7.54
N SER A 41 6.44 12.26 -7.56
CA SER A 41 5.86 13.39 -6.84
C SER A 41 6.01 13.28 -5.31
N PHE A 42 5.98 12.06 -4.77
CA PHE A 42 6.07 11.83 -3.33
C PHE A 42 7.48 11.97 -2.78
N GLN A 43 8.48 11.48 -3.53
CA GLN A 43 9.88 11.49 -3.14
C GLN A 43 10.64 12.74 -3.59
N ASP A 44 10.07 13.51 -4.51
CA ASP A 44 10.73 14.65 -5.16
C ASP A 44 12.01 14.23 -5.90
N PHE A 45 11.96 13.08 -6.57
CA PHE A 45 13.06 12.50 -7.35
C PHE A 45 12.72 12.39 -8.82
N GLU A 46 13.66 12.74 -9.69
CA GLU A 46 13.54 12.50 -11.12
C GLU A 46 13.98 11.09 -11.53
N GLY A 47 13.42 10.60 -12.63
CA GLY A 47 13.84 9.35 -13.27
C GLY A 47 13.37 8.10 -12.53
N ILE A 48 12.24 8.18 -11.82
CA ILE A 48 11.64 7.01 -11.19
C ILE A 48 11.22 6.00 -12.27
N LYS A 49 11.68 4.76 -12.11
CA LYS A 49 11.31 3.65 -12.98
C LYS A 49 11.04 2.40 -12.16
N ILE A 50 9.86 1.82 -12.33
CA ILE A 50 9.48 0.57 -11.66
C ILE A 50 10.16 -0.60 -12.36
N GLN A 51 10.91 -1.37 -11.58
CA GLN A 51 11.67 -2.54 -12.04
C GLN A 51 10.91 -3.84 -11.80
N ASN A 52 10.22 -3.94 -10.65
CA ASN A 52 9.43 -5.11 -10.29
C ASN A 52 8.24 -4.70 -9.43
N GLU A 53 7.17 -5.49 -9.48
CA GLU A 53 5.92 -5.26 -8.75
C GLU A 53 5.43 -6.57 -8.15
N LYS A 54 4.98 -6.51 -6.90
CA LYS A 54 4.36 -7.64 -6.22
C LYS A 54 3.06 -7.21 -5.58
N ILE A 55 1.99 -7.94 -5.90
CA ILE A 55 0.68 -7.73 -5.28
C ILE A 55 0.54 -8.70 -4.11
N ILE A 56 0.17 -8.16 -2.95
CA ILE A 56 -0.05 -8.93 -1.72
C ILE A 56 -1.34 -8.43 -1.09
N ASP A 57 -2.34 -9.30 -1.03
CA ASP A 57 -3.68 -8.96 -0.57
C ASP A 57 -4.20 -7.66 -1.22
N ASN A 58 -4.38 -6.60 -0.44
CA ASN A 58 -4.87 -5.30 -0.88
C ASN A 58 -3.75 -4.28 -1.12
N LYS A 59 -2.51 -4.72 -1.30
CA LYS A 59 -1.36 -3.86 -1.54
C LYS A 59 -0.63 -4.19 -2.83
N ILE A 60 -0.06 -3.15 -3.43
CA ILE A 60 0.92 -3.24 -4.49
C ILE A 60 2.25 -2.75 -3.89
N ILE A 61 3.26 -3.59 -3.94
CA ILE A 61 4.63 -3.23 -3.58
C ILE A 61 5.37 -3.05 -4.90
N ALA A 62 5.79 -1.83 -5.19
CA ALA A 62 6.51 -1.49 -6.41
C ALA A 62 7.96 -1.16 -6.07
N MET A 63 8.87 -1.96 -6.59
CA MET A 63 10.30 -1.71 -6.50
C MET A 63 10.71 -0.78 -7.64
N TYR A 64 11.41 0.29 -7.32
CA TYR A 64 11.79 1.32 -8.28
C TYR A 64 13.27 1.71 -8.18
N THR A 65 13.80 2.24 -9.27
CA THR A 65 15.11 2.90 -9.33
C THR A 65 14.92 4.37 -9.61
N PHE A 66 15.89 5.19 -9.21
CA PHE A 66 15.97 6.62 -9.51
C PHE A 66 17.43 7.02 -9.78
N ASN A 67 17.65 8.26 -10.19
CA ASN A 67 18.99 8.80 -10.38
C ASN A 67 19.76 8.81 -9.05
N GLY A 68 20.61 7.80 -8.85
CA GLY A 68 21.46 7.67 -7.67
C GLY A 68 21.07 6.58 -6.68
N GLY A 69 20.03 5.77 -6.96
CA GLY A 69 19.69 4.66 -6.08
C GLY A 69 18.42 3.90 -6.43
N MET A 70 17.87 3.26 -5.41
CA MET A 70 16.69 2.41 -5.53
C MET A 70 15.82 2.47 -4.27
N GLY A 71 14.58 2.05 -4.43
CA GLY A 71 13.56 2.12 -3.41
C GLY A 71 12.45 1.09 -3.61
N TYR A 72 11.56 1.03 -2.65
CA TYR A 72 10.26 0.41 -2.84
C TYR A 72 9.15 1.33 -2.32
N ALA A 73 8.03 1.29 -3.00
CA ALA A 73 6.84 2.07 -2.73
C ALA A 73 5.66 1.13 -2.49
N ILE A 74 4.72 1.58 -1.68
CA ILE A 74 3.61 0.76 -1.24
C ILE A 74 2.32 1.48 -1.48
N PHE A 75 1.45 0.81 -2.22
CA PHE A 75 0.16 1.33 -2.58
C PHE A 75 -0.93 0.46 -1.98
N ASN A 76 -1.89 1.09 -1.30
CA ASN A 76 -3.13 0.42 -0.92
C ASN A 76 -4.09 0.41 -2.10
N LYS A 77 -4.54 -0.77 -2.51
CA LYS A 77 -5.55 -0.96 -3.55
C LYS A 77 -6.92 -0.48 -3.06
N GLY A 78 -7.56 0.31 -3.91
CA GLY A 78 -8.97 0.65 -3.84
C GLY A 78 -9.79 -0.24 -4.77
N ILE A 79 -10.93 0.28 -5.22
CA ILE A 79 -11.77 -0.25 -6.28
C ILE A 79 -11.46 0.41 -7.64
N ASN A 80 -11.92 -0.20 -8.73
CA ASN A 80 -11.81 0.34 -10.09
C ASN A 80 -10.37 0.66 -10.55
N GLY A 81 -9.40 -0.16 -10.15
CA GLY A 81 -8.01 -0.01 -10.58
C GLY A 81 -7.38 1.30 -10.08
N ARG A 82 -7.76 1.74 -8.88
CA ARG A 82 -7.21 2.93 -8.22
C ARG A 82 -6.51 2.53 -6.94
N CYS A 83 -5.46 3.26 -6.59
CA CYS A 83 -4.66 3.00 -5.40
C CYS A 83 -4.19 4.29 -4.74
N LEU A 84 -3.70 4.15 -3.51
CA LEU A 84 -3.16 5.23 -2.69
C LEU A 84 -1.73 4.87 -2.27
N LEU A 85 -0.75 5.70 -2.61
CA LEU A 85 0.61 5.59 -2.10
C LEU A 85 0.64 5.88 -0.60
N THR A 86 1.02 4.90 0.21
CA THR A 86 1.06 5.01 1.68
C THR A 86 2.44 5.26 2.25
N SER A 87 3.46 4.72 1.60
CA SER A 87 4.85 4.84 2.00
C SER A 87 5.74 4.65 0.77
N ALA A 88 6.89 5.31 0.80
CA ALA A 88 7.98 5.02 -0.11
C ALA A 88 9.31 5.15 0.64
N HIS A 89 10.13 4.12 0.46
CA HIS A 89 11.43 3.98 1.10
C HIS A 89 12.48 4.01 0.02
N ASN A 90 13.61 4.67 0.29
CA ASN A 90 14.71 4.80 -0.66
C ASN A 90 16.05 4.57 0.04
N SER A 91 17.08 4.35 -0.77
CA SER A 91 18.46 4.39 -0.35
C SER A 91 19.34 4.77 -1.54
N ASN A 92 20.48 5.39 -1.23
CA ASN A 92 21.48 5.73 -2.23
C ASN A 92 22.27 4.48 -2.64
N GLY A 93 22.49 4.33 -3.94
CA GLY A 93 23.16 3.19 -4.55
C GLY A 93 22.27 1.95 -4.67
N ASP A 94 22.82 0.91 -5.28
CA ASP A 94 22.19 -0.40 -5.32
C ASP A 94 22.26 -1.00 -3.90
N THR A 95 21.09 -1.27 -3.30
CA THR A 95 20.99 -1.74 -1.91
C THR A 95 19.91 -2.81 -1.72
N ILE A 96 19.98 -3.50 -0.59
CA ILE A 96 18.93 -4.40 -0.12
C ILE A 96 18.10 -3.62 0.91
N LEU A 97 16.79 -3.52 0.66
CA LEU A 97 15.83 -2.79 1.47
C LEU A 97 14.90 -3.75 2.19
N ILE A 98 14.69 -3.46 3.47
CA ILE A 98 13.96 -4.33 4.39
C ILE A 98 12.91 -3.49 5.11
N GLY A 99 11.67 -3.98 5.18
CA GLY A 99 10.58 -3.30 5.87
C GLY A 99 9.48 -4.25 6.34
N SER A 100 8.53 -3.70 7.10
CA SER A 100 7.37 -4.43 7.61
C SER A 100 6.10 -3.68 7.24
N GLU A 101 5.08 -4.41 6.81
CA GLU A 101 3.91 -3.85 6.16
C GLU A 101 2.62 -4.56 6.58
N GLU A 102 1.79 -3.81 7.29
CA GLU A 102 0.47 -4.29 7.69
C GLU A 102 -0.50 -4.24 6.52
N THR A 103 -1.12 -5.38 6.20
CA THR A 103 -2.20 -5.52 5.22
C THR A 103 -3.54 -5.73 5.93
N ARG A 104 -4.64 -5.90 5.18
CA ARG A 104 -5.95 -6.24 5.75
C ARG A 104 -6.00 -7.62 6.41
N LYS A 105 -5.08 -8.53 6.08
CA LYS A 105 -5.07 -9.90 6.60
C LYS A 105 -3.99 -10.13 7.64
N ASP A 106 -2.76 -9.71 7.34
CA ASP A 106 -1.59 -9.99 8.18
C ASP A 106 -0.52 -8.90 8.04
N SER A 107 0.49 -8.95 8.90
CA SER A 107 1.71 -8.14 8.79
C SER A 107 2.75 -8.89 7.98
N TYR A 108 3.19 -8.29 6.88
CA TYR A 108 4.16 -8.87 5.96
C TYR A 108 5.52 -8.21 6.11
N LYS A 109 6.55 -9.04 6.16
CA LYS A 109 7.95 -8.63 6.08
C LYS A 109 8.34 -8.56 4.62
N VAL A 110 8.79 -7.39 4.17
CA VAL A 110 9.13 -7.09 2.78
C VAL A 110 10.64 -7.00 2.65
N PHE A 111 11.18 -7.72 1.67
CA PHE A 111 12.60 -7.76 1.35
C PHE A 111 12.76 -7.52 -0.15
N ALA A 112 13.30 -6.37 -0.51
CA ALA A 112 13.44 -5.95 -1.90
C ALA A 112 14.90 -5.61 -2.20
N GLY A 113 15.44 -6.11 -3.31
CA GLY A 113 16.81 -5.84 -3.69
C GLY A 113 17.10 -6.10 -5.16
N LYS A 114 18.26 -5.62 -5.60
CA LYS A 114 18.83 -5.97 -6.90
C LYS A 114 19.58 -7.31 -6.77
N ASN A 115 19.51 -8.14 -7.80
CA ASN A 115 20.34 -9.33 -7.93
C ASN A 115 21.68 -8.91 -8.56
N TYR A 116 22.68 -8.71 -7.70
CA TYR A 116 23.98 -8.20 -8.11
C TYR A 116 24.70 -9.18 -9.01
N ASP A 117 25.00 -8.75 -10.24
CA ASP A 117 25.67 -9.55 -11.27
C ASP A 117 24.97 -10.90 -11.54
N ASN A 118 23.68 -11.02 -11.20
CA ASN A 118 22.92 -12.27 -11.19
C ASN A 118 23.58 -13.41 -10.40
N ASN A 119 24.39 -13.05 -9.40
CA ASN A 119 25.11 -14.00 -8.56
C ASN A 119 24.28 -14.51 -7.37
N ILE A 120 23.14 -13.89 -7.03
CA ILE A 120 22.28 -14.38 -5.95
C ILE A 120 21.24 -15.33 -6.54
N LYS A 121 21.40 -16.63 -6.25
CA LYS A 121 20.43 -17.66 -6.61
C LYS A 121 19.34 -17.77 -5.54
N THR A 122 19.76 -17.90 -4.29
CA THR A 122 18.88 -18.21 -3.17
C THR A 122 19.07 -17.23 -2.02
N ILE A 123 17.95 -16.76 -1.47
CA ILE A 123 17.91 -16.04 -0.19
C ILE A 123 17.35 -16.97 0.86
N GLU A 124 18.08 -17.14 1.97
CA GLU A 124 17.65 -17.91 3.12
C GLU A 124 17.38 -16.98 4.30
N PHE A 125 16.20 -17.11 4.89
CA PHE A 125 15.81 -16.47 6.13
C PHE A 125 15.90 -17.50 7.26
N ILE A 126 16.56 -17.13 8.35
CA ILE A 126 16.59 -17.89 9.59
C ILE A 126 15.55 -17.29 10.53
N THR A 127 14.58 -18.10 10.93
CA THR A 127 13.53 -17.68 11.86
C THR A 127 14.06 -17.63 13.31
N THR A 128 13.29 -17.05 14.22
CA THR A 128 13.58 -17.02 15.66
C THR A 128 13.72 -18.40 16.29
N ASP A 129 13.09 -19.43 15.71
CA ASP A 129 13.18 -20.83 16.13
C ASP A 129 14.14 -21.66 15.26
N GLU A 130 15.08 -21.00 14.57
CA GLU A 130 16.15 -21.62 13.78
C GLU A 130 15.66 -22.45 12.57
N ARG A 131 14.39 -22.31 12.17
CA ARG A 131 13.91 -22.82 10.89
C ARG A 131 14.51 -22.01 9.75
N ARG A 132 14.76 -22.69 8.64
CA ARG A 132 15.38 -22.11 7.45
C ARG A 132 14.37 -22.05 6.32
N ILE A 133 14.10 -20.85 5.84
CA ILE A 133 13.18 -20.60 4.73
C ILE A 133 14.00 -20.14 3.54
N LYS A 134 14.07 -20.97 2.50
CA LYS A 134 14.84 -20.70 1.28
C LYS A 134 13.92 -20.24 0.17
N LEU A 135 14.31 -19.17 -0.52
CA LEU A 135 13.60 -18.59 -1.65
C LEU A 135 14.54 -18.43 -2.83
N ASP A 136 14.18 -19.01 -3.98
CA ASP A 136 14.89 -18.84 -5.24
C ASP A 136 14.51 -17.50 -5.88
N ILE A 137 15.51 -16.70 -6.24
CA ILE A 137 15.36 -15.40 -6.91
C ILE A 137 16.15 -15.30 -8.22
N SER A 138 16.72 -16.40 -8.67
CA SER A 138 17.71 -16.46 -9.75
C SER A 138 17.27 -15.94 -11.11
N SER A 139 15.97 -15.87 -11.38
CA SER A 139 15.43 -15.38 -12.63
C SER A 139 15.16 -13.87 -12.66
N ASN A 140 15.46 -13.15 -11.57
CA ASN A 140 15.05 -11.76 -11.42
C ASN A 140 16.26 -10.84 -11.14
N ASP A 141 16.52 -9.90 -12.04
CA ASP A 141 17.51 -8.82 -11.82
C ASP A 141 17.13 -7.92 -10.63
N TYR A 142 15.83 -7.82 -10.33
CA TYR A 142 15.25 -7.09 -9.21
C TYR A 142 14.18 -7.96 -8.55
N TYR A 143 14.25 -8.18 -7.25
CA TYR A 143 13.34 -9.09 -6.54
C TYR A 143 12.55 -8.38 -5.44
N ILE A 144 11.32 -8.84 -5.23
CA ILE A 144 10.48 -8.51 -4.09
C ILE A 144 10.04 -9.81 -3.42
N ILE A 145 10.56 -10.05 -2.22
CA ILE A 145 10.12 -11.10 -1.33
C ILE A 145 9.20 -10.49 -0.30
N ALA A 146 8.15 -11.23 0.04
CA ALA A 146 7.27 -10.84 1.10
C ALA A 146 6.67 -12.06 1.76
N THR A 147 6.64 -12.04 3.08
CA THR A 147 6.27 -13.19 3.91
C THR A 147 5.50 -12.70 5.13
N SER A 148 4.41 -13.39 5.48
CA SER A 148 3.66 -13.13 6.70
C SER A 148 4.16 -13.95 7.89
N ASP A 149 5.26 -14.70 7.74
CA ASP A 149 5.79 -15.49 8.84
C ASP A 149 6.29 -14.58 9.98
N PRO A 150 5.64 -14.59 11.16
CA PRO A 150 6.01 -13.71 12.26
C PRO A 150 7.39 -14.04 12.82
N MET A 151 7.86 -15.28 12.67
CA MET A 151 9.17 -15.77 13.14
C MET A 151 10.34 -15.30 12.24
N ILE A 152 9.99 -14.78 11.07
CA ILE A 152 10.67 -13.76 10.26
C ILE A 152 11.64 -12.74 10.89
N GLU A 153 12.77 -13.00 11.55
CA GLU A 153 13.61 -11.86 11.97
C GLU A 153 14.35 -11.20 10.80
N LEU A 154 14.01 -9.94 10.51
CA LEU A 154 14.56 -9.13 9.42
C LEU A 154 15.91 -8.46 9.75
N LEU A 155 16.54 -8.85 10.85
CA LEU A 155 17.88 -8.38 11.19
C LEU A 155 18.88 -9.02 10.23
N GLY A 156 19.76 -8.22 9.61
CA GLY A 156 20.70 -8.68 8.58
C GLY A 156 21.60 -9.87 8.98
N GLU A 157 21.74 -10.14 10.28
CA GLU A 157 22.45 -11.30 10.80
C GLU A 157 21.76 -12.63 10.46
N LYS A 158 20.43 -12.66 10.29
CA LYS A 158 19.63 -13.89 10.04
C LYS A 158 19.24 -14.10 8.57
N ILE A 159 19.88 -13.39 7.65
CA ILE A 159 19.69 -13.55 6.20
C ILE A 159 20.98 -14.08 5.60
N ASN A 160 20.91 -15.19 4.84
CA ASN A 160 22.03 -15.71 4.05
C ASN A 160 21.72 -15.60 2.56
N LEU A 161 22.76 -15.33 1.77
CA LEU A 161 22.68 -15.18 0.31
C LEU A 161 23.58 -16.25 -0.30
N TYR A 162 23.06 -17.03 -1.24
CA TYR A 162 23.79 -18.14 -1.85
C TYR A 162 23.87 -17.99 -3.37
N ASP A 163 25.03 -18.35 -3.92
CA ASP A 163 25.28 -18.47 -5.36
C ASP A 163 24.67 -19.75 -5.96
N GLU A 164 24.86 -19.97 -7.26
CA GLU A 164 24.40 -21.17 -7.96
C GLU A 164 25.03 -22.48 -7.44
N LYS A 165 26.24 -22.40 -6.88
CA LYS A 165 26.97 -23.56 -6.33
C LYS A 165 26.59 -23.83 -4.87
N GLY A 166 25.76 -22.98 -4.27
CA GLY A 166 25.37 -23.07 -2.86
C GLY A 166 26.39 -22.48 -1.90
N ASN A 167 27.38 -21.72 -2.37
CA ASN A 167 28.32 -21.00 -1.53
C ASN A 167 27.63 -19.76 -0.95
N SER A 168 27.88 -19.47 0.32
CA SER A 168 27.43 -18.21 0.91
C SER A 168 28.24 -17.05 0.32
N ILE A 169 27.52 -16.07 -0.25
CA ILE A 169 28.05 -14.80 -0.75
C ILE A 169 27.60 -13.62 0.13
N LYS A 170 27.07 -13.92 1.32
CA LYS A 170 26.51 -12.93 2.23
C LYS A 170 27.48 -11.79 2.52
N GLU A 171 28.68 -12.09 3.01
CA GLU A 171 29.65 -11.05 3.43
C GLU A 171 30.08 -10.15 2.28
N GLU A 172 30.30 -10.73 1.08
CA GLU A 172 30.64 -9.99 -0.13
C GLU A 172 29.55 -8.97 -0.49
N ILE A 173 28.28 -9.41 -0.45
CA ILE A 173 27.14 -8.57 -0.80
C ILE A 173 26.80 -7.58 0.32
N THR A 174 26.78 -8.00 1.58
CA THR A 174 26.35 -7.12 2.69
C THR A 174 27.37 -6.04 3.00
N SER A 175 28.67 -6.33 2.94
CA SER A 175 29.72 -5.33 3.14
C SER A 175 29.69 -4.21 2.09
N LYS A 176 29.22 -4.53 0.88
CA LYS A 176 29.21 -3.60 -0.26
C LYS A 176 27.86 -2.90 -0.45
N TYR A 177 26.74 -3.59 -0.17
CA TYR A 177 25.41 -3.17 -0.63
C TYR A 177 24.33 -3.13 0.47
N LEU A 178 24.57 -3.65 1.68
CA LEU A 178 23.56 -3.54 2.74
C LEU A 178 23.56 -2.13 3.33
N ARG A 179 22.47 -1.40 3.16
CA ARG A 179 22.25 -0.09 3.80
C ARG A 179 20.84 -0.03 4.34
N ASN A 180 20.68 0.54 5.53
CA ASN A 180 19.36 0.83 6.08
C ASN A 180 18.74 1.98 5.26
N GLY A 181 17.66 1.69 4.55
CA GLY A 181 16.91 2.71 3.81
C GLY A 181 16.37 3.80 4.74
N LYS A 182 16.28 5.03 4.23
CA LYS A 182 15.56 6.11 4.91
C LYS A 182 14.13 6.11 4.39
N GLY A 183 13.18 5.90 5.29
CA GLY A 183 11.75 5.90 4.97
C GLY A 183 11.13 7.27 5.16
N GLY A 184 10.29 7.67 4.21
CA GLY A 184 9.32 8.74 4.40
C GLY A 184 7.94 8.13 4.66
N ASP A 185 7.42 8.30 5.87
CA ASP A 185 6.02 8.02 6.17
C ASP A 185 5.15 9.15 5.58
N SER A 186 4.03 8.80 4.95
CA SER A 186 3.22 9.80 4.24
C SER A 186 2.64 10.88 5.16
N LYS A 187 2.76 12.16 4.73
CA LYS A 187 1.93 13.30 5.18
C LYS A 187 0.42 12.97 5.15
N PHE A 188 0.04 12.03 4.28
CA PHE A 188 -1.32 11.57 4.03
C PHE A 188 -2.00 10.94 5.26
N LYS A 189 -1.28 10.42 6.27
CA LYS A 189 -1.90 9.94 7.53
C LYS A 189 -2.72 11.04 8.24
N ALA A 190 -2.33 12.31 8.12
CA ALA A 190 -3.07 13.43 8.68
C ALA A 190 -4.28 13.82 7.83
N GLU A 191 -4.14 13.82 6.50
CA GLU A 191 -5.23 14.12 5.56
C GLU A 191 -6.31 13.03 5.54
N LEU A 192 -5.93 11.77 5.69
CA LEU A 192 -6.86 10.63 5.80
C LEU A 192 -7.73 10.71 7.07
N LYS A 193 -7.19 11.22 8.19
CA LYS A 193 -7.96 11.47 9.42
C LYS A 193 -9.00 12.56 9.21
N MET A 194 -8.63 13.64 8.52
CA MET A 194 -9.56 14.71 8.15
C MET A 194 -10.67 14.19 7.22
N PHE A 195 -10.34 13.29 6.29
CA PHE A 195 -11.31 12.70 5.37
C PHE A 195 -12.30 11.75 6.06
N ASN A 196 -11.84 10.89 6.98
CA ASN A 196 -12.72 10.04 7.79
C ASN A 196 -13.70 10.87 8.64
N LEU A 197 -13.25 12.03 9.14
CA LEU A 197 -14.12 12.97 9.86
C LEU A 197 -15.20 13.55 8.92
N TRP A 198 -14.84 13.96 7.71
CA TRP A 198 -15.79 14.43 6.70
C TRP A 198 -16.82 13.37 6.29
N TYR A 199 -16.39 12.11 6.14
CA TYR A 199 -17.29 10.98 5.86
C TYR A 199 -18.38 10.85 6.91
N VAL A 200 -18.01 10.88 8.21
CA VAL A 200 -18.97 10.80 9.32
C VAL A 200 -19.96 11.96 9.29
N VAL A 201 -19.48 13.18 9.03
CA VAL A 201 -20.31 14.39 8.97
C VAL A 201 -21.32 14.31 7.81
N VAL A 202 -20.90 13.92 6.61
CA VAL A 202 -21.77 13.84 5.43
C VAL A 202 -22.80 12.71 5.58
N ALA A 203 -22.39 11.55 6.09
CA ALA A 203 -23.31 10.42 6.32
C ALA A 203 -24.36 10.77 7.39
N PHE A 204 -23.95 11.39 8.49
CA PHE A 204 -24.85 11.80 9.57
C PHE A 204 -25.85 12.86 9.11
N THR A 205 -25.38 13.91 8.44
CA THR A 205 -26.25 14.99 7.92
C THR A 205 -27.25 14.48 6.89
N SER A 206 -26.80 13.62 5.96
CA SER A 206 -27.69 12.97 4.97
C SER A 206 -28.76 12.12 5.65
N GLY A 207 -28.38 11.32 6.66
CA GLY A 207 -29.31 10.51 7.45
C GLY A 207 -30.35 11.35 8.21
N VAL A 208 -29.93 12.44 8.84
CA VAL A 208 -30.82 13.40 9.53
C VAL A 208 -31.78 14.06 8.54
N CYS A 209 -31.31 14.50 7.38
CA CYS A 209 -32.16 15.10 6.34
C CYS A 209 -33.23 14.11 5.82
N ILE A 210 -32.85 12.86 5.58
CA ILE A 210 -33.79 11.81 5.16
C ILE A 210 -34.82 11.54 6.28
N TYR A 211 -34.36 11.42 7.53
CA TYR A 211 -35.23 11.23 8.68
C TYR A 211 -36.23 12.38 8.85
N LEU A 212 -35.80 13.63 8.72
CA LEU A 212 -36.69 14.80 8.82
C LEU A 212 -37.72 14.87 7.69
N LEU A 213 -37.38 14.42 6.48
CA LEU A 213 -38.30 14.35 5.34
C LEU A 213 -39.36 13.25 5.49
N TYR A 214 -38.99 12.14 6.15
CA TYR A 214 -39.85 10.98 6.39
C TYR A 214 -40.41 10.90 7.81
N ARG A 215 -40.16 11.89 8.66
CA ARG A 215 -40.69 11.92 10.02
C ARG A 215 -42.21 11.77 9.95
N PRO A 216 -42.80 10.72 10.54
CA PRO A 216 -44.25 10.58 10.54
C PRO A 216 -44.84 11.81 11.21
N SER A 217 -45.67 12.53 10.46
CA SER A 217 -46.37 13.68 10.99
C SER A 217 -47.30 13.15 12.08
N LYS A 218 -47.20 13.69 13.31
CA LYS A 218 -48.11 13.38 14.43
C LYS A 218 -49.60 13.55 14.08
N LYS A 219 -49.94 14.15 12.94
CA LYS A 219 -51.33 14.29 12.45
C LYS A 219 -51.91 13.04 11.79
N GLU A 220 -51.16 11.96 11.56
CA GLU A 220 -51.72 10.72 10.97
C GLU A 220 -52.30 9.73 12.01
N ASN A 221 -52.34 10.07 13.30
CA ASN A 221 -52.93 9.23 14.36
C ASN A 221 -54.12 9.86 15.11
N ILE A 222 -54.78 10.89 14.54
CA ILE A 222 -56.02 11.44 15.14
C ILE A 222 -57.10 11.56 14.05
N ALA A 223 -57.78 10.44 13.80
CA ALA A 223 -59.02 10.21 13.05
C ALA A 223 -58.87 8.78 12.53
N ILE A 224 -59.71 7.78 12.83
CA ILE A 224 -61.13 7.63 13.14
C ILE A 224 -61.16 6.25 13.86
N ILE A 225 -61.93 5.92 14.90
CA ILE A 225 -63.37 5.64 15.04
C ILE A 225 -63.48 5.30 16.56
N GLY A 226 -64.38 5.87 17.38
CA GLY A 226 -65.83 5.88 17.21
C GLY A 226 -66.41 4.70 17.98
#